data_AF-A0A7K2M7C1-F1
#
_entry.id   AF-A0A7K2M7C1-F1
#
_cell.length_a   1.000
_cell.length_b   1.000
_cell.length_c   1.000
_cell.angle_alpha   90.00
_cell.angle_beta   90.00
_cell.angle_gamma   90.00
#
_symmetry.space_group_name_H-M   'P 1'
#
loop_
_entity.id
_entity.type
_entity.pdbx_description
1 polymer ?
#
loop_
_entity_poly.entity_id
_entity_poly.type
_entity_poly.pdbx_seq_one_letter_code
_entity_poly.pdbx_strand_id
1 'polypeptide(L)'
;MNSAYTVPAVALVVVATILVGAFGLRISRTTSDFYVASRTVGPRLNAAAISGEYLSAASFLGIAGLVLVQGPDMLWYPVGYTAGYLVLLLFVAAPLRRSGAYTLPDFAEARLASQGVRRLAGGFVVGVGWLYLLPQLQGAGLTLAVLTGAPAALGGIIVAVVVVATVAAGGMRSITFVQAFQYWLKLTALLVPVLFLAVAWQHDGAPRRAFAEPAAFREQRTVRVDATLDLRLERPLTVTVSGAVDGRALHGRPVTLPAGP
;
A
#
# COMPACT_ATOMS: atom_id res chain seq x y z
N MET A 1 -14.72 15.84 0.91
CA MET A 1 -15.06 14.73 1.82
C MET A 1 -15.61 15.31 3.11
N ASN A 2 -16.64 14.72 3.72
CA ASN A 2 -17.21 15.27 4.95
C ASN A 2 -16.32 14.91 6.16
N SER A 3 -15.52 15.87 6.63
CA SER A 3 -14.56 15.69 7.72
C SER A 3 -15.18 15.13 9.01
N ALA A 4 -16.50 15.33 9.19
CA ALA A 4 -17.27 14.81 10.31
C ALA A 4 -17.27 13.27 10.40
N TYR A 5 -17.12 12.55 9.28
CA TYR A 5 -17.05 11.07 9.28
C TYR A 5 -15.62 10.57 9.17
N THR A 6 -14.76 11.29 8.43
CA THR A 6 -13.39 10.83 8.16
C THR A 6 -12.52 10.83 9.42
N VAL A 7 -12.56 11.91 10.21
CA VAL A 7 -11.73 12.03 11.41
C VAL A 7 -12.11 10.98 12.46
N PRO A 8 -13.40 10.77 12.80
CA PRO A 8 -13.78 9.70 13.71
C PRO A 8 -13.44 8.30 13.20
N ALA A 9 -13.57 8.04 11.89
CA ALA A 9 -13.19 6.75 11.32
C ALA A 9 -11.69 6.47 11.47
N VAL A 10 -10.83 7.46 11.15
CA VAL A 10 -9.37 7.33 11.35
C VAL A 10 -9.04 7.13 12.82
N ALA A 11 -9.64 7.92 13.71
CA ALA A 11 -9.44 7.79 15.15
C ALA A 11 -9.86 6.39 15.66
N LEU A 12 -11.01 5.88 15.20
CA LEU A 12 -11.50 4.55 15.55
C LEU A 12 -10.51 3.46 15.12
N VAL A 13 -9.98 3.53 13.91
CA VAL A 13 -8.98 2.56 13.40
C VAL A 13 -7.70 2.60 14.23
N VAL A 14 -7.20 3.79 14.57
CA VAL A 14 -6.00 3.97 15.39
C VAL A 14 -6.23 3.42 16.80
N VAL A 15 -7.34 3.80 17.44
CA VAL A 15 -7.70 3.32 18.79
C VAL A 15 -7.89 1.81 18.80
N ALA A 16 -8.63 1.24 17.84
CA ALA A 16 -8.81 -0.20 17.72
C ALA A 16 -7.46 -0.92 17.53
N THR A 17 -6.57 -0.38 16.71
CA THR A 17 -5.21 -0.91 16.51
C THR A 17 -4.42 -0.91 17.82
N ILE A 18 -4.44 0.19 18.57
CA ILE A 18 -3.77 0.31 19.86
C ILE A 18 -4.37 -0.68 20.86
N LEU A 19 -5.69 -0.80 20.93
CA LEU A 19 -6.37 -1.72 21.86
C LEU A 19 -6.06 -3.19 21.53
N VAL A 20 -6.05 -3.57 20.26
CA VAL A 20 -5.67 -4.92 19.83
C VAL A 20 -4.21 -5.20 20.14
N GLY A 21 -3.32 -4.24 19.86
CA GLY A 21 -1.90 -4.33 20.23
C GLY A 21 -1.72 -4.47 21.74
N ALA A 22 -2.50 -3.70 22.51
CA ALA A 22 -2.49 -3.75 23.96
C ALA A 22 -3.04 -5.08 24.51
N PHE A 23 -4.06 -5.67 23.88
CA PHE A 23 -4.55 -7.00 24.23
C PHE A 23 -3.54 -8.10 23.89
N GLY A 24 -2.71 -7.88 22.87
CA GLY A 24 -1.55 -8.70 22.52
C GLY A 24 -0.34 -8.52 23.47
N LEU A 25 -0.33 -7.48 24.33
CA LEU A 25 0.73 -7.24 25.32
C LEU A 25 0.64 -8.29 26.43
N ARG A 26 1.35 -9.40 26.26
CA ARG A 26 2.15 -9.89 27.38
C ARG A 26 3.50 -9.20 27.25
N ILE A 27 3.84 -8.35 28.23
CA ILE A 27 5.17 -7.71 28.30
C ILE A 27 6.20 -8.79 28.02
N SER A 28 6.98 -8.59 26.96
CA SER A 28 8.00 -9.54 26.57
C SER A 28 9.08 -9.58 27.64
N ARG A 29 9.30 -10.74 28.26
CA ARG A 29 10.28 -10.89 29.35
C ARG A 29 11.59 -11.52 28.89
N THR A 30 11.58 -12.20 27.75
CA THR A 30 12.74 -12.89 27.20
C THR A 30 12.99 -12.49 25.76
N THR A 31 14.22 -12.72 25.27
CA THR A 31 14.59 -12.54 23.86
C THR A 31 13.70 -13.37 22.93
N SER A 32 13.37 -14.60 23.33
CA SER A 32 12.50 -15.47 22.53
C SER A 32 11.05 -14.96 22.49
N ASP A 33 10.56 -14.35 23.56
CA ASP A 33 9.23 -13.72 23.56
C ASP A 33 9.22 -12.52 22.62
N PHE A 34 10.30 -11.72 22.63
CA PHE A 34 10.38 -10.48 21.88
C PHE A 34 10.49 -10.73 20.38
N TYR A 35 11.42 -11.58 19.95
CA TYR A 35 11.71 -11.78 18.53
C TYR A 35 10.77 -12.77 17.85
N VAL A 36 10.31 -13.80 18.56
CA VAL A 36 9.56 -14.92 17.94
C VAL A 36 8.31 -15.34 18.71
N ALA A 37 7.86 -14.57 19.70
CA ALA A 37 6.69 -14.87 20.53
C ALA A 37 6.72 -16.29 21.12
N SER A 38 7.91 -16.75 21.51
CA SER A 38 8.18 -18.12 21.99
C SER A 38 7.65 -19.23 21.07
N ARG A 39 7.49 -18.91 19.77
CA ARG A 39 6.95 -19.80 18.72
C ARG A 39 5.54 -20.33 19.03
N THR A 40 4.78 -19.59 19.84
CA THR A 40 3.42 -19.99 20.27
C THR A 40 2.31 -19.52 19.34
N VAL A 41 2.61 -18.67 18.36
CA VAL A 41 1.64 -18.14 17.41
C VAL A 41 1.15 -19.25 16.48
N GLY A 42 -0.17 -19.47 16.47
CA GLY A 42 -0.79 -20.46 15.60
C GLY A 42 -0.68 -20.13 14.10
N PRO A 43 -0.64 -21.14 13.21
CA PRO A 43 -0.43 -20.93 11.77
C PRO A 43 -1.44 -19.98 11.10
N ARG A 44 -2.72 -20.06 11.49
CA ARG A 44 -3.79 -19.20 10.92
C ARG A 44 -3.59 -17.73 11.27
N LEU A 45 -3.23 -17.45 12.53
CA LEU A 45 -2.98 -16.09 12.99
C LEU A 45 -1.72 -15.52 12.31
N ASN A 46 -0.67 -16.34 12.20
CA ASN A 46 0.55 -15.94 11.51
C ASN A 46 0.31 -15.69 10.01
N ALA A 47 -0.49 -16.53 9.35
CA ALA A 47 -0.87 -16.33 7.96
C ALA A 47 -1.62 -15.00 7.77
N ALA A 48 -2.63 -14.73 8.60
CA ALA A 48 -3.37 -13.46 8.57
C ALA A 48 -2.44 -12.26 8.82
N ALA A 49 -1.51 -12.36 9.77
CA ALA A 49 -0.54 -11.31 10.05
C ALA A 49 0.37 -11.03 8.86
N ILE A 50 0.93 -12.08 8.23
CA ILE A 50 1.81 -11.88 7.06
C ILE A 50 1.01 -11.33 5.87
N SER A 51 -0.22 -11.80 5.64
CA SER A 51 -1.10 -11.22 4.63
C SER A 51 -1.44 -9.76 4.92
N GLY A 52 -1.58 -9.37 6.19
CA GLY A 52 -1.80 -7.98 6.61
C GLY A 52 -0.63 -7.06 6.30
N GLU A 53 0.60 -7.56 6.50
CA GLU A 53 1.83 -6.87 6.10
C GLU A 53 1.95 -6.78 4.58
N TYR A 54 1.51 -7.81 3.87
CA TYR A 54 1.48 -7.82 2.41
C TYR A 54 0.60 -6.72 1.80
N LEU A 55 -0.51 -6.38 2.48
CA LEU A 55 -1.40 -5.27 2.14
C LEU A 55 -0.85 -3.94 2.70
N SER A 56 0.34 -3.56 2.24
CA SER A 56 1.02 -2.32 2.65
C SER A 56 0.64 -1.11 1.78
N ALA A 57 1.18 0.07 2.13
CA ALA A 57 1.01 1.29 1.35
C ALA A 57 1.48 1.13 -0.11
N ALA A 58 2.57 0.38 -0.33
CA ALA A 58 3.06 0.09 -1.68
C ALA A 58 2.05 -0.75 -2.48
N SER A 59 1.47 -1.78 -1.86
CA SER A 59 0.49 -2.65 -2.51
C SER A 59 -0.81 -1.91 -2.81
N PHE A 60 -1.28 -1.05 -1.91
CA PHE A 60 -2.54 -0.33 -2.09
C PHE A 60 -2.38 0.95 -2.92
N LEU A 61 -1.62 1.93 -2.42
CA LEU A 61 -1.43 3.21 -3.10
C LEU A 61 -0.50 3.10 -4.31
N GLY A 62 0.57 2.30 -4.20
CA GLY A 62 1.55 2.15 -5.27
C GLY A 62 0.94 1.48 -6.51
N ILE A 63 0.30 0.33 -6.36
CA ILE A 63 -0.33 -0.35 -7.51
C ILE A 63 -1.51 0.45 -8.06
N ALA A 64 -2.35 1.05 -7.21
CA ALA A 64 -3.42 1.92 -7.69
C ALA A 64 -2.87 3.11 -8.49
N GLY A 65 -1.78 3.74 -8.01
CA GLY A 65 -1.10 4.82 -8.71
C GLY A 65 -0.47 4.39 -10.03
N LEU A 66 0.19 3.23 -10.07
CA LEU A 66 0.73 2.66 -11.31
C LEU A 66 -0.39 2.36 -12.31
N VAL A 67 -1.50 1.76 -11.89
CA VAL A 67 -2.64 1.50 -12.76
C VAL A 67 -3.25 2.81 -13.28
N LEU A 68 -3.32 3.85 -12.44
CA LEU A 68 -3.83 5.15 -12.84
C LEU A 68 -2.95 5.82 -13.93
N VAL A 69 -1.62 5.70 -13.83
CA VAL A 69 -0.68 6.38 -14.73
C VAL A 69 -0.32 5.54 -15.96
N GLN A 70 -0.18 4.23 -15.80
CA GLN A 70 0.36 3.31 -16.81
C GLN A 70 -0.66 2.26 -17.28
N GLY A 71 -1.89 2.29 -16.74
CA GLY A 71 -2.97 1.42 -17.17
C GLY A 71 -3.01 0.04 -16.50
N PRO A 72 -3.98 -0.80 -16.87
CA PRO A 72 -4.29 -2.07 -16.20
C PRO A 72 -3.18 -3.13 -16.31
N ASP A 73 -2.26 -3.01 -17.27
CA ASP A 73 -1.13 -3.93 -17.42
C ASP A 73 -0.23 -3.96 -16.17
N MET A 74 -0.26 -2.90 -15.37
CA MET A 74 0.44 -2.82 -14.09
C MET A 74 -0.09 -3.82 -13.05
N LEU A 75 -1.25 -4.43 -13.27
CA LEU A 75 -1.77 -5.51 -12.41
C LEU A 75 -0.88 -6.77 -12.43
N TRP A 76 0.07 -6.88 -13.37
CA TRP A 76 1.07 -7.96 -13.34
C TRP A 76 2.05 -7.84 -12.17
N TYR A 77 2.31 -6.64 -11.64
CA TYR A 77 3.19 -6.43 -10.48
C TYR A 77 2.72 -7.21 -9.24
N PRO A 78 1.48 -7.00 -8.73
CA PRO A 78 0.51 -8.07 -8.58
C PRO A 78 0.95 -9.50 -8.32
N VAL A 79 0.81 -10.19 -9.44
CA VAL A 79 1.02 -11.59 -9.64
C VAL A 79 2.49 -11.92 -9.44
N GLY A 80 3.39 -11.09 -9.98
CA GLY A 80 4.84 -11.28 -9.88
C GLY A 80 5.34 -11.29 -8.44
N TYR A 81 4.96 -10.29 -7.64
CA TYR A 81 5.36 -10.25 -6.24
C TYR A 81 4.77 -11.43 -5.45
N THR A 82 3.56 -11.89 -5.80
CA THR A 82 2.86 -12.97 -5.09
C THR A 82 3.54 -14.29 -5.40
N ALA A 83 3.88 -14.53 -6.66
CA ALA A 83 4.67 -15.67 -7.07
C ALA A 83 6.04 -15.69 -6.38
N GLY A 84 6.75 -14.56 -6.33
CA GLY A 84 8.02 -14.45 -5.62
C GLY A 84 7.89 -14.74 -4.12
N TYR A 85 6.80 -14.28 -3.50
CA TYR A 85 6.49 -14.57 -2.10
C TYR A 85 6.20 -16.07 -1.86
N LEU A 86 5.48 -16.74 -2.76
CA LEU A 86 5.28 -18.19 -2.69
C LEU A 86 6.61 -18.96 -2.79
N VAL A 87 7.49 -18.56 -3.70
CA VAL A 87 8.85 -19.13 -3.81
C VAL A 87 9.61 -18.94 -2.49
N LEU A 88 9.59 -17.73 -1.92
CA LEU A 88 10.22 -17.46 -0.61
C LEU A 88 9.64 -18.38 0.49
N LEU A 89 8.32 -18.52 0.57
CA LEU A 89 7.67 -19.38 1.57
C LEU A 89 8.05 -20.86 1.42
N LEU A 90 8.07 -21.37 0.19
CA LEU A 90 8.33 -22.78 -0.07
C LEU A 90 9.80 -23.14 0.15
N PHE A 91 10.72 -22.31 -0.33
CA PHE A 91 12.14 -22.65 -0.36
C PHE A 91 12.97 -22.03 0.77
N VAL A 92 12.59 -20.85 1.27
CA VAL A 92 13.42 -20.08 2.22
C VAL A 92 12.88 -20.18 3.65
N ALA A 93 11.56 -20.10 3.84
CA ALA A 93 10.99 -20.05 5.19
C ALA A 93 11.24 -21.33 6.01
N ALA A 94 11.18 -22.51 5.39
CA ALA A 94 11.37 -23.78 6.10
C ALA A 94 12.80 -24.00 6.60
N PRO A 95 13.87 -23.80 5.81
CA PRO A 95 15.25 -23.80 6.31
C PRO A 95 15.49 -22.81 7.45
N LEU A 96 15.00 -21.56 7.31
CA LEU A 96 15.12 -20.55 8.35
C LEU A 96 14.44 -20.99 9.65
N ARG A 97 13.22 -21.53 9.59
CA ARG A 97 12.49 -22.00 10.77
C ARG A 97 13.22 -23.13 11.50
N ARG A 98 13.81 -24.07 10.75
CA ARG A 98 14.56 -25.23 11.29
C ARG A 98 15.88 -24.82 11.95
N SER A 99 16.50 -23.71 11.52
CA SER A 99 17.78 -23.26 12.06
C SER A 99 17.74 -22.81 13.52
N GLY A 100 16.56 -22.46 14.05
CA GLY A 100 16.44 -21.92 15.40
C GLY A 100 16.87 -20.44 15.54
N ALA A 101 17.50 -19.84 14.53
CA ALA A 101 17.97 -18.46 14.55
C ALA A 101 16.83 -17.46 14.79
N TYR A 102 17.13 -16.36 15.50
CA TYR A 102 16.18 -15.28 15.76
C TYR A 102 16.12 -14.28 14.60
N THR A 103 17.24 -14.04 13.92
CA THR A 103 17.34 -13.07 12.83
C THR A 103 18.02 -13.66 11.58
N LEU A 104 17.84 -13.01 10.42
CA LEU A 104 18.53 -13.39 9.18
C LEU A 104 20.08 -13.32 9.31
N PRO A 105 20.66 -12.29 9.95
CA PRO A 105 22.10 -12.28 10.22
C PRO A 105 22.58 -13.47 11.07
N ASP A 106 21.83 -13.86 12.11
CA ASP A 106 22.19 -15.00 12.97
C ASP A 106 22.20 -16.30 12.15
N PHE A 107 21.21 -16.46 11.27
CA PHE A 107 21.17 -17.59 10.34
C PHE A 107 22.40 -17.62 9.42
N ALA A 108 22.78 -16.47 8.88
CA ALA A 108 23.95 -16.36 8.00
C ALA A 108 25.25 -16.69 8.74
N GLU A 109 25.41 -16.22 9.98
CA GLU A 109 26.54 -16.60 10.84
C GLU A 109 26.56 -18.10 11.11
N ALA A 110 25.44 -18.67 11.54
CA ALA A 110 25.35 -20.09 11.87
C ALA A 110 25.64 -20.99 10.66
N ARG A 111 25.26 -20.55 9.46
CA ARG A 111 25.46 -21.32 8.23
C ARG A 111 26.89 -21.24 7.68
N LEU A 112 27.54 -20.08 7.82
CA LEU A 112 28.83 -19.77 7.18
C LEU A 112 29.99 -19.58 8.17
N ALA A 113 29.73 -19.72 9.46
CA ALA A 113 30.69 -19.57 10.56
C ALA A 113 31.49 -18.25 10.50
N SER A 114 30.86 -17.14 10.08
CA SER A 114 31.55 -15.86 9.84
C SER A 114 30.82 -14.66 10.45
N GLN A 115 31.50 -13.98 11.38
CA GLN A 115 31.03 -12.70 11.94
C GLN A 115 31.01 -11.57 10.91
N GLY A 116 31.92 -11.61 9.93
CA GLY A 116 31.94 -10.62 8.84
C GLY A 116 30.65 -10.69 8.02
N VAL A 117 30.22 -11.91 7.68
CA VAL A 117 28.95 -12.14 6.99
C VAL A 117 27.76 -11.70 7.83
N ARG A 118 27.76 -11.96 9.14
CA ARG A 118 26.70 -11.49 10.04
C ARG A 118 26.54 -9.97 10.00
N ARG A 119 27.65 -9.24 10.10
CA ARG A 119 27.63 -7.76 10.08
C ARG A 119 27.15 -7.24 8.74
N LEU A 120 27.62 -7.83 7.63
CA LEU A 120 27.18 -7.48 6.29
C LEU A 120 25.68 -7.73 6.11
N ALA A 121 25.19 -8.92 6.47
CA ALA A 121 23.78 -9.27 6.43
C ALA A 121 22.93 -8.34 7.31
N GLY A 122 23.43 -7.99 8.50
CA GLY A 122 22.79 -7.02 9.39
C GLY A 122 22.66 -5.64 8.74
N GLY A 123 23.73 -5.16 8.10
CA GLY A 123 23.72 -3.91 7.34
C GLY A 123 22.70 -3.94 6.20
N PHE A 124 22.63 -5.04 5.44
CA PHE A 124 21.62 -5.21 4.38
C PHE A 124 20.20 -5.21 4.93
N VAL A 125 19.92 -5.96 5.99
CA VAL A 125 18.58 -6.03 6.60
C VAL A 125 18.13 -4.65 7.09
N VAL A 126 19.00 -3.90 7.76
CA VAL A 126 18.70 -2.53 8.24
C VAL A 126 18.54 -1.57 7.06
N GLY A 127 19.41 -1.65 6.05
CA GLY A 127 19.36 -0.79 4.86
C GLY A 127 18.06 -0.98 4.06
N VAL A 128 17.70 -2.24 3.78
CA VAL A 128 16.42 -2.57 3.12
C VAL A 128 15.23 -2.14 3.98
N GLY A 129 15.28 -2.35 5.30
CA GLY A 129 14.25 -1.90 6.23
C GLY A 129 14.03 -0.37 6.17
N TRP A 130 15.11 0.41 6.15
CA TRP A 130 15.03 1.87 6.01
C TRP A 130 14.41 2.30 4.68
N LEU A 131 14.87 1.72 3.58
CA LEU A 131 14.32 2.00 2.24
C LEU A 131 12.83 1.66 2.17
N TYR A 132 12.40 0.61 2.87
CA TYR A 132 10.99 0.19 2.91
C TYR A 132 10.12 1.09 3.80
N LEU A 133 10.65 1.61 4.90
CA LEU A 133 9.91 2.48 5.83
C LEU A 133 9.57 3.85 5.22
N LEU A 134 10.47 4.42 4.41
CA LEU A 134 10.27 5.75 3.79
C LEU A 134 8.93 5.88 3.05
N PRO A 135 8.62 5.04 2.04
CA PRO A 135 7.34 5.14 1.33
C PRO A 135 6.13 4.80 2.22
N GLN A 136 6.28 3.99 3.27
CA GLN A 136 5.19 3.71 4.20
C GLN A 136 4.80 4.94 5.03
N LEU A 137 5.80 5.63 5.60
CA LEU A 137 5.57 6.85 6.38
C LEU A 137 5.04 7.97 5.48
N GLN A 138 5.56 8.08 4.26
CA GLN A 138 5.03 8.99 3.24
C GLN A 138 3.57 8.66 2.88
N GLY A 139 3.26 7.37 2.69
CA GLY A 139 1.91 6.91 2.39
C GLY A 139 0.92 7.21 3.51
N ALA A 140 1.33 7.03 4.78
CA ALA A 140 0.54 7.40 5.94
C ALA A 140 0.27 8.92 6.00
N GLY A 141 1.31 9.72 5.76
CA GLY A 141 1.21 11.18 5.71
C GLY A 141 0.26 11.68 4.63
N LEU A 142 0.42 11.17 3.40
CA LEU A 142 -0.43 11.51 2.27
C LEU A 142 -1.89 11.09 2.50
N THR A 143 -2.10 9.88 3.04
CA THR A 143 -3.44 9.40 3.36
C THR A 143 -4.12 10.31 4.37
N LEU A 144 -3.44 10.66 5.48
CA LEU A 144 -4.03 11.54 6.50
C LEU A 144 -4.33 12.93 5.93
N ALA A 145 -3.41 13.51 5.16
CA ALA A 145 -3.59 14.82 4.54
C ALA A 145 -4.79 14.85 3.59
N VAL A 146 -4.95 13.83 2.75
CA VAL A 146 -6.10 13.74 1.82
C VAL A 146 -7.42 13.57 2.58
N LEU A 147 -7.41 12.80 3.66
CA LEU A 147 -8.61 12.46 4.42
C LEU A 147 -9.09 13.60 5.33
N THR A 148 -8.17 14.35 5.94
CA THR A 148 -8.51 15.31 7.01
C THR A 148 -8.06 16.75 6.72
N GLY A 149 -7.22 16.97 5.69
CA GLY A 149 -6.57 18.25 5.42
C GLY A 149 -5.42 18.58 6.39
N ALA A 150 -5.01 17.64 7.25
CA ALA A 150 -3.91 17.84 8.19
C ALA A 150 -2.54 17.93 7.49
N PRO A 151 -1.51 18.49 8.16
CA PRO A 151 -0.14 18.51 7.63
C PRO A 151 0.36 17.10 7.30
N ALA A 152 0.96 16.91 6.11
CA ALA A 152 1.39 15.58 5.64
C ALA A 152 2.38 14.89 6.60
N ALA A 153 3.26 15.65 7.26
CA ALA A 153 4.21 15.08 8.22
C ALA A 153 3.51 14.41 9.43
N LEU A 154 2.31 14.87 9.79
CA LEU A 154 1.61 14.39 10.97
C LEU A 154 1.24 12.91 10.88
N GLY A 155 0.81 12.44 9.71
CA GLY A 155 0.42 11.03 9.53
C GLY A 155 1.60 10.08 9.71
N GLY A 156 2.77 10.42 9.16
CA GLY A 156 4.00 9.66 9.35
C GLY A 156 4.44 9.62 10.81
N ILE A 157 4.37 10.76 11.51
CA ILE A 157 4.73 10.85 12.95
C ILE A 157 3.79 10.01 13.80
N ILE A 158 2.48 10.11 13.60
CA ILE A 158 1.49 9.33 14.36
C ILE A 158 1.75 7.83 14.18
N VAL A 159 1.93 7.38 12.94
CA VAL A 159 2.23 5.96 12.67
C VAL A 159 3.53 5.54 13.33
N ALA A 160 4.60 6.34 13.20
CA ALA A 160 5.89 6.03 13.81
C ALA A 160 5.79 5.90 15.33
N VAL A 161 5.14 6.84 16.01
CA VAL A 161 4.98 6.82 17.48
C VAL A 161 4.15 5.61 17.93
N VAL A 162 3.00 5.37 17.28
CA VAL A 162 2.11 4.26 17.66
C VAL A 162 2.79 2.91 17.42
N VAL A 163 3.44 2.72 16.28
CA VAL A 163 4.14 1.47 15.95
C VAL A 163 5.33 1.27 16.89
N VAL A 164 6.18 2.28 17.10
CA VAL A 164 7.34 2.15 17.99
C VAL A 164 6.91 1.81 19.42
N ALA A 165 5.89 2.50 19.96
CA ALA A 165 5.39 2.24 21.31
C ALA A 165 4.83 0.82 21.45
N THR A 166 4.04 0.36 20.47
CA THR A 166 3.40 -0.97 20.51
C THR A 166 4.40 -2.11 20.30
N VAL A 167 5.39 -1.93 19.42
CA VAL A 167 6.47 -2.90 19.18
C VAL A 167 7.42 -2.99 20.36
N ALA A 168 7.86 -1.85 20.91
CA ALA A 168 8.79 -1.82 22.04
C ALA A 168 8.21 -2.52 23.28
N ALA A 169 6.90 -2.36 23.52
CA ALA A 169 6.24 -2.97 24.67
C ALA A 169 5.88 -4.46 24.46
N GLY A 170 5.54 -4.88 23.23
CA GLY A 170 4.90 -6.19 22.98
C GLY A 170 5.64 -7.17 22.08
N GLY A 171 6.69 -6.74 21.39
CA GLY A 171 7.46 -7.58 20.46
C GLY A 171 6.61 -8.25 19.38
N MET A 172 7.09 -9.40 18.89
CA MET A 172 6.49 -10.17 17.79
C MET A 172 5.03 -10.55 18.05
N ARG A 173 4.66 -10.86 19.30
CA ARG A 173 3.28 -11.26 19.64
C ARG A 173 2.30 -10.12 19.36
N SER A 174 2.58 -8.93 19.90
CA SER A 174 1.77 -7.74 19.68
C SER A 174 1.64 -7.41 18.19
N ILE A 175 2.78 -7.41 17.47
CA ILE A 175 2.81 -7.17 16.02
C ILE A 175 1.91 -8.16 15.28
N THR A 176 2.03 -9.46 15.58
CA THR A 176 1.22 -10.49 14.91
C THR A 176 -0.28 -10.24 15.09
N PHE A 177 -0.72 -9.94 16.32
CA PHE A 177 -2.13 -9.68 16.59
C PHE A 177 -2.64 -8.42 15.87
N VAL A 178 -1.87 -7.33 15.92
CA VAL A 178 -2.20 -6.09 15.22
C VAL A 178 -2.33 -6.33 13.73
N GLN A 179 -1.35 -7.02 13.13
CA GLN A 179 -1.33 -7.27 11.69
C GLN A 179 -2.46 -8.19 11.24
N ALA A 180 -2.79 -9.23 12.03
CA ALA A 180 -3.93 -10.10 11.73
C ALA A 180 -5.27 -9.36 11.81
N PHE A 181 -5.44 -8.47 12.78
CA PHE A 181 -6.62 -7.60 12.86
C PHE A 181 -6.70 -6.65 11.64
N GLN A 182 -5.59 -5.97 11.35
CA GLN A 182 -5.52 -5.05 10.21
C GLN A 182 -5.75 -5.76 8.88
N TYR A 183 -5.31 -7.01 8.73
CA TYR A 183 -5.62 -7.83 7.56
C TYR A 183 -7.12 -7.95 7.34
N TRP A 184 -7.88 -8.40 8.35
CA TRP A 184 -9.33 -8.57 8.22
C TRP A 184 -10.05 -7.24 8.03
N LEU A 185 -9.59 -6.18 8.69
CA LEU A 185 -10.12 -4.83 8.52
C LEU A 185 -9.92 -4.35 7.07
N LYS A 186 -8.68 -4.41 6.55
CA LYS A 186 -8.34 -4.02 5.17
C LYS A 186 -9.09 -4.89 4.16
N LEU A 187 -9.11 -6.21 4.36
CA LEU A 187 -9.79 -7.15 3.47
C LEU A 187 -11.28 -6.82 3.37
N THR A 188 -11.95 -6.59 4.49
CA THR A 188 -13.37 -6.23 4.52
C THR A 188 -13.60 -4.87 3.85
N ALA A 189 -12.75 -3.89 4.15
CA ALA A 189 -12.81 -2.55 3.56
C ALA A 189 -12.62 -2.56 2.03
N LEU A 190 -11.86 -3.51 1.48
CA LEU A 190 -11.72 -3.70 0.03
C LEU A 190 -12.85 -4.54 -0.56
N LEU A 191 -13.24 -5.62 0.09
CA LEU A 191 -14.20 -6.58 -0.46
C LEU A 191 -15.59 -5.98 -0.59
N VAL A 192 -16.01 -5.16 0.38
CA VAL A 192 -17.35 -4.54 0.37
C VAL A 192 -17.55 -3.69 -0.90
N PRO A 193 -16.73 -2.67 -1.22
CA PRO A 193 -16.85 -1.93 -2.48
C PRO A 193 -16.78 -2.81 -3.72
N VAL A 194 -15.89 -3.80 -3.74
CA VAL A 194 -15.74 -4.72 -4.88
C VAL A 194 -17.04 -5.49 -5.15
N LEU A 195 -17.72 -5.97 -4.09
CA LEU A 195 -19.00 -6.65 -4.24
C LEU A 195 -20.08 -5.73 -4.82
N PHE A 196 -20.19 -4.49 -4.33
CA PHE A 196 -21.13 -3.52 -4.89
C PHE A 196 -20.83 -3.21 -6.36
N LEU A 197 -19.55 -3.03 -6.71
CA LEU A 197 -19.13 -2.79 -8.09
C LEU A 197 -19.42 -4.00 -8.99
N ALA A 198 -19.21 -5.22 -8.50
CA ALA A 198 -19.52 -6.44 -9.24
C ALA A 198 -21.03 -6.59 -9.49
N VAL A 199 -21.86 -6.29 -8.49
CA VAL A 199 -23.32 -6.29 -8.61
C VAL A 199 -23.78 -5.22 -9.61
N ALA A 200 -23.28 -3.99 -9.51
CA ALA A 200 -23.57 -2.93 -10.46
C ALA A 200 -23.17 -3.32 -11.89
N TRP A 201 -21.97 -3.88 -12.07
CA TRP A 201 -21.48 -4.34 -13.36
C TRP A 201 -22.36 -5.43 -13.99
N GLN A 202 -22.90 -6.35 -13.18
CA GLN A 202 -23.86 -7.36 -13.64
C GLN A 202 -25.20 -6.73 -14.04
N HIS A 203 -25.70 -5.78 -13.25
CA HIS A 203 -26.93 -5.04 -13.57
C HIS A 203 -26.81 -4.26 -14.88
N ASP A 204 -25.64 -3.72 -15.18
CA ASP A 204 -25.34 -3.01 -16.43
C ASP A 204 -25.11 -3.94 -17.63
N GLY A 205 -25.43 -5.23 -17.51
CA GLY A 205 -25.31 -6.22 -18.59
C GLY A 205 -23.89 -6.74 -18.82
N ALA A 206 -23.01 -6.63 -17.81
CA ALA A 206 -21.61 -7.08 -17.85
C ALA A 206 -20.86 -6.63 -19.11
N PRO A 207 -20.75 -5.31 -19.37
CA PRO A 207 -20.14 -4.79 -20.59
C PRO A 207 -18.70 -5.28 -20.76
N ARG A 208 -18.48 -6.24 -21.67
CA ARG A 208 -17.16 -6.86 -21.94
C ARG A 208 -16.27 -6.02 -22.87
N ARG A 209 -16.87 -5.12 -23.66
CA ARG A 209 -16.14 -4.25 -24.61
C ARG A 209 -15.45 -3.06 -23.96
N ALA A 210 -15.72 -2.77 -22.69
CA ALA A 210 -15.15 -1.63 -21.96
C ALA A 210 -13.62 -1.72 -21.76
N PHE A 211 -13.02 -2.90 -21.95
CA PHE A 211 -11.57 -3.08 -21.89
C PHE A 211 -10.87 -3.02 -23.26
N ALA A 212 -11.63 -2.98 -24.36
CA ALA A 212 -11.10 -2.92 -25.72
C ALA A 212 -11.09 -1.48 -26.28
N GLU A 213 -11.88 -0.58 -25.69
CA GLU A 213 -11.92 0.82 -26.07
C GLU A 213 -11.20 1.68 -25.01
N PRO A 214 -10.39 2.67 -25.41
CA PRO A 214 -9.83 3.64 -24.48
C PRO A 214 -10.92 4.28 -23.62
N ALA A 215 -10.58 4.69 -22.39
CA ALA A 215 -11.52 5.38 -21.51
C ALA A 215 -12.06 6.64 -22.20
N ALA A 216 -13.30 6.59 -22.68
CA ALA A 216 -13.95 7.65 -23.44
C ALA A 216 -15.21 8.14 -22.72
N PHE A 217 -15.46 9.45 -22.77
CA PHE A 217 -16.73 10.01 -22.35
C PHE A 217 -17.80 9.66 -23.38
N ARG A 218 -18.73 8.77 -23.01
CA ARG A 218 -19.84 8.35 -23.88
C ARG A 218 -20.93 9.41 -24.03
N GLU A 219 -20.93 10.38 -23.11
CA GLU A 219 -21.82 11.52 -23.11
C GLU A 219 -20.99 12.81 -23.04
N GLN A 220 -21.52 13.89 -23.60
CA GLN A 220 -20.89 15.19 -23.54
C GLN A 220 -20.80 15.64 -22.07
N ARG A 221 -19.58 15.64 -21.51
CA ARG A 221 -19.31 16.10 -20.15
C ARG A 221 -18.40 17.31 -20.14
N THR A 222 -18.75 18.28 -19.29
CA THR A 222 -17.84 19.36 -18.92
C THR A 222 -16.83 18.84 -17.90
N VAL A 223 -15.56 18.80 -18.29
CA VAL A 223 -14.45 18.43 -17.40
C VAL A 223 -13.73 19.70 -16.98
N ARG A 224 -13.61 19.91 -15.66
CA ARG A 224 -12.80 20.99 -15.10
C ARG A 224 -11.45 20.42 -14.68
N VAL A 225 -10.38 20.97 -15.25
CA VAL A 225 -9.01 20.64 -14.87
C VAL A 225 -8.33 21.92 -14.42
N ASP A 226 -8.02 22.02 -13.14
CA ASP A 226 -7.35 23.20 -12.56
C ASP A 226 -5.82 23.11 -12.70
N ALA A 227 -5.33 22.69 -13.88
CA ALA A 227 -3.91 22.54 -14.23
C ALA A 227 -3.68 22.65 -15.75
N THR A 228 -2.45 22.94 -16.16
CA THR A 228 -2.03 22.85 -17.58
C THR A 228 -2.10 21.40 -18.05
N LEU A 229 -2.64 21.17 -19.25
CA LEU A 229 -2.81 19.85 -19.86
C LEU A 229 -1.93 19.71 -21.09
N ASP A 230 -1.20 18.60 -21.17
CA ASP A 230 -0.61 18.12 -22.41
C ASP A 230 -1.63 17.19 -23.10
N LEU A 231 -2.03 17.54 -24.32
CA LEU A 231 -3.08 16.84 -25.07
C LEU A 231 -2.48 16.14 -26.29
N ARG A 232 -2.40 14.80 -26.24
CA ARG A 232 -2.04 14.01 -27.41
C ARG A 232 -3.27 13.73 -28.27
N LEU A 233 -3.27 14.24 -29.49
CA LEU A 233 -4.37 14.07 -30.43
C LEU A 233 -4.03 12.99 -31.47
N GLU A 234 -4.89 11.98 -31.62
CA GLU A 234 -4.72 10.97 -32.68
C GLU A 234 -5.06 11.53 -34.07
N ARG A 235 -5.95 12.53 -34.12
CA ARG A 235 -6.39 13.20 -35.35
C ARG A 235 -6.53 14.70 -35.07
N PRO A 236 -6.44 15.55 -36.12
CA PRO A 236 -6.64 16.98 -35.95
C PRO A 236 -8.00 17.26 -35.31
N LEU A 237 -8.03 18.15 -34.32
CA LEU A 237 -9.23 18.49 -33.56
C LEU A 237 -9.46 20.00 -33.58
N THR A 238 -10.64 20.42 -34.02
CA THR A 238 -11.06 21.82 -33.95
C THR A 238 -11.70 22.09 -32.60
N VAL A 239 -11.09 22.98 -31.82
CA VAL A 239 -11.54 23.36 -30.48
C VAL A 239 -11.68 24.88 -30.37
N THR A 240 -12.60 25.34 -29.55
CA THR A 240 -12.64 26.75 -29.14
C THR A 240 -11.83 26.91 -27.87
N VAL A 241 -10.78 27.73 -27.93
CA VAL A 241 -9.89 27.93 -26.77
C VAL A 241 -10.03 29.36 -26.25
N SER A 242 -10.24 29.48 -24.95
CA SER A 242 -10.11 30.73 -24.19
C SER A 242 -8.99 30.54 -23.17
N GLY A 243 -7.78 30.99 -23.48
CA GLY A 243 -6.58 30.72 -22.67
C GLY A 243 -5.30 30.73 -23.49
N ALA A 244 -4.35 29.85 -23.19
CA ALA A 244 -3.13 29.68 -23.96
C ALA A 244 -2.94 28.22 -24.40
N VAL A 245 -2.42 28.02 -25.61
CA VAL A 245 -1.96 26.73 -26.15
C VAL A 245 -0.52 26.89 -26.59
N ASP A 246 0.39 26.03 -26.10
CA ASP A 246 1.83 26.11 -26.38
C ASP A 246 2.45 27.50 -26.15
N GLY A 247 1.97 28.19 -25.09
CA GLY A 247 2.38 29.55 -24.74
C GLY A 247 1.77 30.66 -25.61
N ARG A 248 0.91 30.34 -26.58
CA ARG A 248 0.20 31.32 -27.43
C ARG A 248 -1.19 31.60 -26.89
N ALA A 249 -1.48 32.86 -26.58
CA ALA A 249 -2.80 33.30 -26.13
C ALA A 249 -3.85 33.22 -27.25
N LEU A 250 -5.00 32.64 -26.92
CA LEU A 250 -6.17 32.43 -27.78
C LEU A 250 -7.43 32.93 -27.05
N HIS A 251 -8.27 33.68 -27.76
CA HIS A 251 -9.44 34.35 -27.18
C HIS A 251 -10.74 33.90 -27.87
N GLY A 252 -11.24 32.72 -27.47
CA GLY A 252 -12.54 32.20 -27.89
C GLY A 252 -12.67 31.95 -29.39
N ARG A 253 -11.55 31.77 -30.11
CA ARG A 253 -11.54 31.47 -31.54
C ARG A 253 -11.41 29.97 -31.77
N PRO A 254 -12.08 29.41 -32.79
CA PRO A 254 -11.82 28.05 -33.24
C PRO A 254 -10.36 27.91 -33.70
N VAL A 255 -9.64 26.94 -33.16
CA VAL A 255 -8.28 26.57 -33.55
C VAL A 255 -8.27 25.08 -33.86
N THR A 256 -7.61 24.72 -34.97
CA THR A 256 -7.38 23.32 -35.32
C THR A 256 -6.03 22.89 -34.76
N LEU A 257 -6.07 22.01 -33.76
CA LEU A 257 -4.89 21.41 -33.18
C LEU A 257 -4.47 20.22 -34.06
N PRO A 258 -3.18 20.09 -34.44
CA PRO A 258 -2.70 18.99 -35.26
C PRO A 258 -2.70 17.67 -34.49
N ALA A 259 -2.64 16.54 -35.20
CA ALA A 259 -2.39 15.25 -34.57
C ALA A 259 -0.93 15.20 -34.07
N GLY A 260 -0.72 14.66 -32.88
CA GLY A 260 0.59 14.68 -32.21
C GLY A 260 0.48 14.99 -30.72
N PRO A 261 1.63 14.97 -30.01
CA PRO A 261 1.74 15.54 -28.67
C PRO A 261 1.61 17.06 -28.68
#